data_AF-A0A660HVC8-F1
#
_entry.id   AF-A0A660HVC8-F1
#
_cell.length_a   1.000
_cell.length_b   1.000
_cell.length_c   1.000
_cell.angle_alpha   90.00
_cell.angle_beta   90.00
_cell.angle_gamma   90.00
#
_symmetry.space_group_name_H-M   'P 1'
#
loop_
_entity.id
_entity.type
_entity.pdbx_description
1 polymer ?
#
loop_
_entity_poly.entity_id
_entity_poly.type
_entity_poly.pdbx_seq_one_letter_code
_entity_poly.pdbx_strand_id
1 'polypeptide(L)'
;MRVIIKRNSKKFLFLLFLSIFAIIGGTITTLMSPTKISLNGLYLILAGIGLFFLTLSASTKDQKSFERWSIFSGIFYGIALLCGSLISFRYGQTVTAKIILLCGVIVISLTISSIVSVLRRGKQHV
;
A
#
# COMPACT_ATOMS: atom_id res chain seq x y z
N MET A 1 -7.88 -7.74 -19.50
CA MET A 1 -7.76 -6.36 -20.04
C MET A 1 -7.29 -5.46 -18.89
N ARG A 2 -6.13 -4.80 -19.01
CA ARG A 2 -5.57 -3.96 -17.93
C ARG A 2 -6.25 -2.60 -17.93
N VAL A 3 -6.74 -2.14 -16.78
CA VAL A 3 -7.28 -0.79 -16.63
C VAL A 3 -6.11 0.18 -16.46
N ILE A 4 -5.86 1.01 -17.47
CA ILE A 4 -4.82 2.03 -17.44
C ILE A 4 -5.47 3.37 -17.11
N ILE A 5 -5.03 3.99 -16.02
CA ILE A 5 -5.47 5.34 -15.65
C ILE A 5 -4.64 6.35 -16.43
N LYS A 6 -5.28 7.20 -17.24
CA LYS A 6 -4.58 8.28 -17.95
C LYS A 6 -3.95 9.25 -16.93
N ARG A 7 -2.64 9.51 -17.05
CA ARG A 7 -1.96 10.58 -16.29
C ARG A 7 -2.69 11.90 -16.50
N ASN A 8 -2.79 12.72 -15.45
CA ASN A 8 -3.55 13.97 -15.40
C ASN A 8 -5.07 13.82 -15.56
N SER A 9 -5.63 12.61 -15.55
CA SER A 9 -7.08 12.46 -15.38
C SER A 9 -7.50 12.89 -13.98
N LYS A 10 -8.76 13.31 -13.82
CA LYS A 10 -9.35 13.64 -12.51
C LYS A 10 -9.15 12.50 -11.49
N LYS A 11 -9.31 11.24 -11.94
CA LYS A 11 -9.11 10.04 -11.12
C LYS A 11 -7.65 9.89 -10.66
N PHE A 12 -6.69 10.08 -11.56
CA PHE A 12 -5.26 10.04 -11.22
C PHE A 12 -4.89 11.12 -10.19
N LEU A 13 -5.29 12.36 -10.46
CA LEU A 13 -4.99 13.49 -9.57
C LEU A 13 -5.64 13.29 -8.20
N PHE A 14 -6.89 12.84 -8.14
CA PHE A 14 -7.58 12.58 -6.88
C PHE A 14 -6.86 11.52 -6.04
N LEU A 15 -6.48 10.38 -6.64
CA LEU A 15 -5.75 9.33 -5.94
C LEU A 15 -4.36 9.81 -5.48
N LEU A 16 -3.67 10.59 -6.32
CA LEU A 16 -2.38 11.18 -6.00
C LEU A 16 -2.50 12.14 -4.82
N PHE A 17 -3.46 13.07 -4.84
CA PHE A 17 -3.69 13.98 -3.71
C PHE A 17 -4.07 13.22 -2.44
N LEU A 18 -4.97 12.24 -2.53
CA LEU A 18 -5.35 11.42 -1.37
C LEU A 18 -4.14 10.72 -0.74
N SER A 19 -3.23 10.19 -1.57
CA SER A 19 -1.99 9.57 -1.08
C SER A 19 -1.07 10.57 -0.35
N ILE A 20 -0.93 11.78 -0.89
CA ILE A 20 -0.11 12.85 -0.29
C ILE A 20 -0.73 13.30 1.04
N PHE A 21 -2.05 13.54 1.08
CA PHE A 21 -2.76 13.92 2.29
C PHE A 21 -2.65 12.87 3.39
N ALA A 22 -2.74 11.57 3.04
CA ALA A 22 -2.54 10.49 4.01
C ALA A 22 -1.13 10.49 4.61
N ILE A 23 -0.10 10.70 3.79
CA ILE A 23 1.30 10.77 4.25
C ILE A 23 1.52 11.98 5.17
N ILE A 24 1.03 13.16 4.78
CA ILE A 24 1.17 14.38 5.57
C ILE A 24 0.41 14.23 6.90
N GLY A 25 -0.84 13.78 6.86
CA GLY A 25 -1.66 13.57 8.06
C GLY A 25 -1.05 12.53 9.01
N GLY A 26 -0.52 11.44 8.47
CA GLY A 26 0.18 10.43 9.27
C GLY A 26 1.48 10.95 9.89
N THR A 27 2.23 11.77 9.15
CA THR A 27 3.45 12.44 9.67
C THR A 27 3.11 13.39 10.82
N ILE A 28 2.09 14.25 10.66
CA ILE A 28 1.62 15.16 11.71
C ILE A 28 1.18 14.38 12.95
N THR A 29 0.41 13.31 12.76
CA THR A 29 -0.05 12.44 13.85
C THR A 29 1.11 11.80 14.62
N THR A 30 2.19 11.47 13.93
CA THR A 30 3.40 10.91 14.54
C THR A 30 4.18 11.97 15.32
N LEU A 31 4.31 13.18 14.76
CA LEU A 31 4.99 14.31 15.40
C LEU A 31 4.28 14.82 16.66
N MET A 32 2.94 14.78 16.69
CA MET A 32 2.15 15.17 17.86
C MET A 32 2.26 14.20 19.04
N SER A 33 2.83 13.00 18.86
CA SER A 33 3.05 12.01 19.92
C SER A 33 4.52 11.58 19.96
N PRO A 34 5.45 12.49 20.33
CA PRO A 34 6.89 12.29 20.14
C PRO A 34 7.49 11.16 21.00
N THR A 35 6.82 10.74 22.08
CA THR A 35 7.35 9.74 23.02
C THR A 35 7.07 8.29 22.63
N LYS A 36 6.17 8.03 21.66
CA LYS A 36 5.86 6.68 21.14
C LYS A 36 5.47 6.77 19.67
N ILE A 37 6.02 5.90 18.83
CA ILE A 37 5.59 5.77 17.42
C ILE A 37 4.07 5.53 17.41
N SER A 38 3.32 6.49 16.86
CA SER A 38 1.87 6.38 16.76
C SER A 38 1.51 5.33 15.72
N LEU A 39 0.90 4.21 16.16
CA LEU A 39 0.40 3.17 15.26
C LEU A 39 -0.56 3.73 14.20
N ASN A 40 -1.39 4.72 14.56
CA ASN A 40 -2.30 5.39 13.63
C ASN A 40 -1.54 6.23 12.60
N GLY A 41 -0.51 6.96 13.05
CA GLY A 41 0.36 7.73 12.15
C GLY A 41 1.11 6.81 11.17
N LEU A 42 1.69 5.73 11.68
CA LEU A 42 2.37 4.71 10.88
C LEU A 42 1.43 4.06 9.86
N TYR A 43 0.22 3.68 10.28
CA TYR A 43 -0.83 3.15 9.39
C TYR A 43 -1.12 4.11 8.23
N LEU A 44 -1.36 5.39 8.52
CA LEU A 44 -1.69 6.40 7.51
C LEU A 44 -0.52 6.63 6.53
N ILE A 45 0.72 6.70 7.03
CA ILE A 45 1.91 6.85 6.19
C ILE A 45 2.05 5.65 5.25
N LEU A 46 1.98 4.42 5.78
CA LEU A 46 2.14 3.21 4.99
C LEU A 46 1.02 3.03 3.96
N ALA A 47 -0.23 3.27 4.34
CA ALA A 47 -1.37 3.24 3.42
C ALA A 47 -1.23 4.30 2.31
N GLY A 48 -0.78 5.51 2.67
CA GLY A 48 -0.51 6.59 1.73
C GLY A 48 0.58 6.24 0.72
N ILE A 49 1.73 5.72 1.18
CA ILE A 49 2.82 5.27 0.32
C ILE A 49 2.35 4.11 -0.59
N GLY A 50 1.62 3.15 -0.04
CA GLY A 50 1.06 2.04 -0.80
C GLY A 50 0.11 2.51 -1.91
N LEU A 51 -0.76 3.49 -1.62
CA LEU A 51 -1.67 4.10 -2.58
C LEU A 51 -0.93 4.92 -3.65
N PHE A 52 0.14 5.62 -3.27
CA PHE A 52 0.99 6.36 -4.19
C PHE A 52 1.58 5.43 -5.25
N PHE A 53 2.19 4.32 -4.83
CA PHE A 53 2.74 3.33 -5.76
C PHE A 53 1.68 2.62 -6.58
N LEU A 54 0.49 2.37 -6.01
CA LEU A 54 -0.64 1.81 -6.77
C LEU A 54 -1.06 2.75 -7.89
N THR A 55 -1.15 4.04 -7.59
CA THR A 55 -1.54 5.08 -8.54
C THR A 55 -0.52 5.22 -9.67
N LEU A 56 0.78 5.18 -9.34
CA LEU A 56 1.85 5.14 -10.33
C LEU A 56 1.78 3.89 -11.20
N SER A 57 1.58 2.72 -10.58
CA SER A 57 1.42 1.43 -11.25
C SER A 57 0.24 1.46 -12.24
N ALA A 58 -0.93 1.92 -11.81
CA ALA A 58 -2.11 2.03 -12.68
C ALA A 58 -1.94 3.04 -13.82
N SER A 59 -1.05 4.02 -13.67
CA SER A 59 -0.81 5.06 -14.68
C SER A 59 0.26 4.72 -15.73
N THR A 60 1.13 3.74 -15.46
CA THR A 60 2.26 3.44 -16.34
C THR A 60 1.85 2.51 -17.48
N LYS A 61 2.36 2.74 -18.69
CA LYS A 61 2.16 1.85 -19.84
C LYS A 61 3.21 0.72 -19.87
N ASP A 62 4.38 0.96 -19.31
CA ASP A 62 5.48 -0.01 -19.27
C ASP A 62 5.20 -1.15 -18.27
N GLN A 63 5.30 -2.39 -18.73
CA GLN A 63 4.98 -3.58 -17.95
C GLN A 63 5.98 -3.81 -16.81
N LYS A 64 7.27 -3.55 -17.04
CA LYS A 64 8.33 -3.75 -16.03
C LYS A 64 8.18 -2.76 -14.87
N SER A 65 7.88 -1.51 -15.20
CA SER A 65 7.59 -0.47 -14.21
C SER A 65 6.29 -0.77 -13.46
N PHE A 66 5.25 -1.23 -14.17
CA PHE A 66 3.98 -1.62 -13.54
C PHE A 66 4.18 -2.66 -12.44
N GLU A 67 4.91 -3.74 -12.76
CA GLU A 67 5.18 -4.83 -11.82
C GLU A 67 5.97 -4.34 -10.61
N ARG A 68 7.02 -3.54 -10.81
CA ARG A 68 7.80 -2.96 -9.69
C ARG A 68 6.93 -2.10 -8.78
N TRP A 69 6.18 -1.14 -9.34
CA TRP A 69 5.32 -0.27 -8.55
C TRP A 69 4.19 -1.04 -7.86
N SER A 70 3.65 -2.08 -8.50
CA SER A 70 2.63 -2.95 -7.89
C SER A 70 3.19 -3.75 -6.72
N ILE A 71 4.42 -4.24 -6.81
CA ILE A 71 5.10 -4.94 -5.72
C ILE A 71 5.32 -3.99 -4.54
N PHE A 72 5.88 -2.80 -4.78
CA PHE A 72 6.05 -1.81 -3.71
C PHE A 72 4.71 -1.46 -3.06
N SER A 73 3.68 -1.22 -3.88
CA SER A 73 2.32 -0.98 -3.37
C SER A 73 1.86 -2.11 -2.45
N GLY A 74 1.96 -3.37 -2.89
CA GLY A 74 1.57 -4.54 -2.11
C GLY A 74 2.31 -4.69 -0.78
N ILE A 75 3.63 -4.42 -0.75
CA ILE A 75 4.42 -4.42 0.49
C ILE A 75 3.89 -3.38 1.48
N PHE A 76 3.78 -2.13 1.06
CA PHE A 76 3.35 -1.04 1.94
C PHE A 76 1.90 -1.20 2.38
N TYR A 77 1.00 -1.59 1.48
CA TYR A 77 -0.41 -1.83 1.80
C TYR A 77 -0.60 -3.04 2.71
N GLY A 78 0.16 -4.12 2.51
CA GLY A 78 0.14 -5.30 3.36
C GLY A 78 0.52 -4.97 4.80
N ILE A 79 1.63 -4.24 4.99
CA ILE A 79 2.06 -3.79 6.32
C ILE A 79 1.03 -2.81 6.92
N ALA A 80 0.47 -1.90 6.11
CA ALA A 80 -0.58 -1.00 6.57
C ALA A 80 -1.80 -1.77 7.08
N LEU A 81 -2.26 -2.81 6.38
CA LEU A 81 -3.40 -3.64 6.83
C LEU A 81 -3.07 -4.37 8.14
N LEU A 82 -1.84 -4.86 8.33
CA LEU A 82 -1.43 -5.42 9.62
C LEU A 82 -1.50 -4.36 10.74
N CYS A 83 -1.00 -3.15 10.51
CA CYS A 83 -1.14 -2.04 11.47
C CYS A 83 -2.62 -1.72 11.73
N GLY A 84 -3.46 -1.68 10.69
CA GLY A 84 -4.90 -1.47 10.78
C GLY A 84 -5.58 -2.51 11.66
N SER A 85 -5.20 -3.78 11.52
CA SER A 85 -5.73 -4.87 12.36
C SER A 85 -5.38 -4.66 13.84
N LEU A 86 -4.13 -4.27 14.15
CA LEU A 86 -3.69 -3.97 15.51
C LEU A 86 -4.45 -2.78 16.12
N ILE A 87 -4.70 -1.75 15.31
CA ILE A 87 -5.51 -0.60 15.69
C ILE A 87 -6.94 -1.05 16.03
N SER A 88 -7.57 -1.84 15.15
CA SER A 88 -8.93 -2.36 15.38
C SER A 88 -9.02 -3.25 16.62
N PHE A 89 -8.01 -4.10 16.89
CA PHE A 89 -7.94 -4.87 18.13
C PHE A 89 -7.87 -3.95 19.37
N ARG A 90 -7.07 -2.88 19.31
CA ARG A 90 -6.92 -1.91 20.41
C ARG A 90 -8.23 -1.18 20.74
N TYR A 91 -9.09 -0.96 19.76
CA TYR A 91 -10.42 -0.35 19.94
C TYR A 91 -11.54 -1.38 20.20
N GLY A 92 -11.21 -2.66 20.43
CA GLY A 92 -12.20 -3.69 20.76
C GLY A 92 -13.00 -4.22 19.56
N GLN A 93 -12.67 -3.82 18.33
CA GLN A 93 -13.35 -4.24 17.11
C GLN A 93 -12.77 -5.55 16.57
N THR A 94 -13.00 -6.65 17.29
CA THR A 94 -12.37 -7.96 17.01
C THR A 94 -12.75 -8.55 15.66
N VAL A 95 -14.02 -8.41 15.22
CA VAL A 95 -14.48 -8.92 13.91
C VAL A 95 -13.81 -8.14 12.77
N THR A 96 -13.84 -6.81 12.83
CA THR A 96 -13.19 -5.92 11.85
C THR A 96 -11.68 -6.20 11.77
N ALA A 97 -11.03 -6.35 12.93
CA ALA A 97 -9.61 -6.65 13.00
C ALA A 97 -9.24 -7.96 12.28
N LYS A 98 -10.04 -9.01 12.46
CA LYS A 98 -9.84 -10.31 11.79
C LYS A 98 -10.01 -10.21 10.27
N ILE A 99 -11.01 -9.46 9.80
CA ILE A 99 -11.23 -9.24 8.37
C ILE A 99 -10.05 -8.48 7.76
N ILE A 100 -9.62 -7.38 8.40
CA ILE A 100 -8.48 -6.58 7.94
C ILE A 100 -7.20 -7.42 7.93
N LEU A 101 -6.99 -8.25 8.96
CA LEU A 101 -5.86 -9.16 9.06
C LEU A 101 -5.86 -10.17 7.90
N LEU A 102 -7.02 -10.78 7.61
CA LEU A 102 -7.17 -11.72 6.49
C LEU A 102 -6.86 -11.04 5.15
N CYS A 103 -7.37 -9.83 4.93
CA CYS A 103 -7.04 -9.02 3.76
C CYS A 103 -5.52 -8.73 3.68
N GLY A 104 -4.89 -8.39 4.80
CA GLY A 104 -3.45 -8.17 4.88
C GLY A 104 -2.64 -9.40 4.48
N VAL A 105 -3.01 -10.57 5.01
CA VAL A 105 -2.36 -11.85 4.66
C VAL A 105 -2.50 -12.13 3.17
N ILE A 106 -3.69 -11.97 2.59
CA ILE A 106 -3.92 -12.19 1.16
C ILE A 106 -3.04 -11.26 0.31
N VAL A 107 -3.00 -9.97 0.63
CA VAL A 107 -2.17 -8.99 -0.09
C VAL A 107 -0.70 -9.35 -0.01
N ILE A 108 -0.20 -9.77 1.16
CA ILE A 108 1.18 -10.19 1.36
C ILE A 108 1.49 -11.44 0.54
N SER A 109 0.63 -12.47 0.58
CA SER A 109 0.80 -13.69 -0.22
C SER A 109 0.87 -13.39 -1.72
N LEU A 110 -0.05 -12.56 -2.23
CA LEU A 110 -0.04 -12.14 -3.64
C LEU A 110 1.24 -11.37 -4.00
N THR A 111 1.71 -10.50 -3.10
CA THR A 111 2.94 -9.73 -3.28
C THR A 111 4.15 -10.67 -3.34
N ILE A 112 4.25 -11.65 -2.44
CA ILE A 112 5.33 -12.65 -2.44
C ILE A 112 5.30 -13.46 -3.74
N SER A 113 4.13 -13.95 -4.16
CA SER A 113 3.99 -14.68 -5.43
C SER A 113 4.45 -13.84 -6.62
N SER A 114 4.11 -12.54 -6.63
CA SER A 114 4.56 -11.61 -7.67
C SER A 114 6.08 -11.42 -7.67
N ILE A 115 6.70 -11.28 -6.49
CA ILE A 115 8.17 -11.16 -6.37
C ILE A 115 8.85 -12.43 -6.90
N VAL A 116 8.38 -13.61 -6.50
CA VAL A 116 8.94 -14.90 -6.95
C VAL A 116 8.82 -15.05 -8.46
N SER A 117 7.68 -14.66 -9.04
CA SER A 117 7.46 -14.69 -10.49
C SER A 117 8.47 -13.80 -11.24
N VAL A 118 8.68 -12.57 -10.76
CA VAL A 118 9.65 -11.63 -11.35
C VAL A 118 11.08 -12.17 -11.25
N LEU A 119 11.46 -12.75 -10.10
CA LEU A 119 12.78 -13.35 -9.91
C LEU A 119 13.01 -14.57 -10.81
N ARG A 120 12.00 -15.42 -11.03
CA ARG A 120 12.10 -16.58 -11.93
C ARG A 120 12.26 -16.15 -13.39
N ARG A 121 11.50 -15.16 -13.86
CA ARG A 121 11.63 -14.62 -15.22
C ARG A 121 13.00 -13.98 -15.46
N GLY A 122 13.57 -13.32 -14.46
CA GLY A 122 14.92 -12.75 -14.53
C GLY A 122 16.03 -13.80 -14.70
N LYS A 123 15.82 -15.04 -14.25
CA LYS A 123 16.78 -16.14 -14.40
C LYS A 123 16.70 -16.89 -15.74
N GLN A 124 15.59 -16.76 -16.48
CA GLN A 124 15.41 -17.44 -17.78
C GLN A 124 15.96 -16.65 -18.97
N HIS A 125 16.39 -15.41 -18.75
CA HIS A 125 16.98 -14.53 -19.77
C HIS A 125 18.49 -14.29 -19.54
N VAL A 126 19.14 -15.15 -18.78
CA VAL A 126 20.61 -15.17 -18.58
C VAL A 126 21.18 -16.41 -19.26
#